data_AF-A0A0R1R1N7-F1
#
_entry.id   AF-A0A0R1R1N7-F1
#
_cell.length_a   1.000
_cell.length_b   1.000
_cell.length_c   1.000
_cell.angle_alpha   90.00
_cell.angle_beta   90.00
_cell.angle_gamma   90.00
#
_symmetry.space_group_name_H-M   'P 1'
#
loop_
_entity.id
_entity.type
_entity.pdbx_description
1 polymer ?
#
loop_
_entity_poly.entity_id
_entity_poly.type
_entity_poly.pdbx_seq_one_letter_code
_entity_poly.pdbx_strand_id
1 'polypeptide(L)' 'MIKIIAIDIDDTLLTSQQQLHPTTVQAIHDAHAQGIKVVLCSGRPLAGLLP' A
#
# COMPACT_ATOMS: atom_id res chain seq x y z
N MET A 1 -12.75 -15.53 1.30
CA MET A 1 -11.67 -15.03 2.17
C MET A 1 -10.55 -14.51 1.28
N ILE A 2 -10.14 -13.26 1.45
CA ILE A 2 -9.04 -12.66 0.69
C ILE A 2 -7.71 -13.09 1.33
N LYS A 3 -6.72 -13.45 0.51
CA LYS A 3 -5.37 -13.86 0.97
C LYS A 3 -4.29 -12.86 0.60
N ILE A 4 -4.53 -12.08 -0.44
CA ILE A 4 -3.58 -11.12 -1.01
C ILE A 4 -4.31 -9.88 -1.51
N ILE A 5 -3.71 -8.72 -1.31
CA ILE A 5 -4.11 -7.42 -1.85
C ILE A 5 -2.89 -6.88 -2.59
N ALA A 6 -2.98 -6.76 -3.91
CA ALA A 6 -2.00 -6.08 -4.74
C ALA A 6 -2.49 -4.64 -4.93
N ILE A 7 -1.64 -3.64 -4.63
CA ILE A 7 -2.03 -2.23 -4.66
C ILE A 7 -1.00 -1.39 -5.40
N ASP A 8 -1.47 -0.61 -6.37
CA ASP A 8 -0.64 0.41 -7.04
C ASP A 8 -0.31 1.57 -6.09
N ILE A 9 0.77 2.29 -6.36
CA ILE A 9 1.26 3.36 -5.50
C ILE A 9 0.68 4.71 -5.89
N ASP A 10 1.02 5.20 -7.09
CA ASP A 10 0.73 6.56 -7.50
C ASP A 10 -0.77 6.73 -7.80
N ASP A 11 -1.38 7.77 -7.23
CA ASP A 11 -2.82 8.05 -7.34
C ASP A 11 -3.75 6.89 -6.93
N THR A 12 -3.23 5.89 -6.21
CA THR A 12 -4.00 4.75 -5.66
C THR A 12 -3.75 4.61 -4.16
N LEU A 13 -2.54 4.21 -3.75
CA LEU A 13 -2.14 4.17 -2.34
C LEU A 13 -1.83 5.59 -1.83
N LEU A 14 -1.10 6.34 -2.64
CA LEU A 14 -0.80 7.74 -2.40
C LEU A 14 -1.91 8.62 -2.96
N THR A 15 -2.18 9.73 -2.29
CA THR A 15 -2.99 10.79 -2.86
C THR A 15 -2.25 11.48 -4.02
N SER A 16 -2.96 12.31 -4.76
CA SER A 16 -2.36 13.17 -5.80
C SER A 16 -1.28 14.13 -5.29
N GLN A 17 -1.21 14.36 -3.98
CA GLN A 17 -0.13 15.12 -3.32
C GLN A 17 1.04 14.22 -2.86
N GLN A 18 1.06 12.97 -3.30
CA GLN A 18 2.04 11.94 -2.90
C GLN A 18 2.08 11.70 -1.38
N GLN A 19 0.92 11.78 -0.72
CA GLN A 19 0.80 11.56 0.73
C GLN A 19 0.01 10.29 1.03
N LEU A 20 0.29 9.67 2.18
CA LEU A 20 -0.55 8.59 2.73
C LEU A 20 -1.62 9.17 3.64
N HIS A 21 -2.87 8.74 3.47
CA HIS A 21 -3.91 9.05 4.45
C HIS A 21 -3.76 8.15 5.68
N PRO A 22 -3.91 8.68 6.92
CA PRO A 22 -3.78 7.88 8.13
C PRO A 22 -4.70 6.66 8.19
N THR A 23 -5.92 6.78 7.65
CA THR A 23 -6.87 5.65 7.62
C THR A 23 -6.45 4.55 6.64
N THR A 24 -5.75 4.89 5.57
CA THR A 24 -5.21 3.90 4.62
C THR A 24 -4.11 3.08 5.28
N VAL A 25 -3.24 3.73 6.05
CA VAL A 25 -2.20 3.06 6.85
C VAL A 25 -2.85 2.11 7.85
N GLN A 26 -3.87 2.56 8.59
CA GLN A 26 -4.60 1.70 9.53
C GLN A 26 -5.23 0.49 8.83
N ALA A 27 -5.90 0.69 7.69
CA ALA A 27 -6.53 -0.39 6.94
C ALA A 27 -5.52 -1.45 6.44
N ILE A 28 -4.33 -1.02 6.03
CA ILE A 28 -3.24 -1.93 5.63
C ILE A 28 -2.76 -2.74 6.84
N HIS A 29 -2.60 -2.11 8.00
CA HIS A 29 -2.23 -2.82 9.23
C HIS A 29 -3.30 -3.83 9.65
N ASP A 30 -4.58 -3.46 9.58
CA ASP A 30 -5.69 -4.36 9.93
C ASP A 30 -5.75 -5.57 8.98
N ALA A 31 -5.54 -5.35 7.68
CA ALA A 31 -5.47 -6.42 6.70
C ALA A 31 -4.26 -7.34 6.97
N HIS A 32 -3.09 -6.75 7.26
CA HIS A 32 -1.89 -7.50 7.61
C HIS A 32 -2.07 -8.34 8.88
N ALA A 33 -2.73 -7.79 9.91
CA ALA A 33 -3.03 -8.47 11.16
C ALA A 33 -3.99 -9.67 10.96
N GLN A 34 -4.86 -9.59 9.95
CA GLN A 34 -5.72 -10.70 9.52
C GLN A 34 -4.96 -11.77 8.69
N GLY A 35 -3.65 -11.63 8.52
CA GLY A 35 -2.81 -12.57 7.75
C GLY A 35 -2.86 -12.35 6.24
N ILE A 36 -3.50 -11.26 5.77
CA ILE A 36 -3.57 -10.92 4.36
C ILE A 36 -2.24 -10.31 3.92
N LYS A 37 -1.70 -10.77 2.79
CA LYS A 37 -0.48 -10.21 2.22
C LYS A 37 -0.82 -8.93 1.44
N VAL A 38 -0.25 -7.81 1.85
CA VAL A 38 -0.35 -6.54 1.10
C VAL A 38 0.93 -6.39 0.29
N VAL A 39 0.79 -6.32 -1.03
CA VAL A 39 1.91 -6.27 -1.98
C VAL A 39 1.82 -4.97 -2.77
N LEU A 40 2.88 -4.16 -2.70
CA LEU A 40 2.99 -2.93 -3.48
C LEU A 40 3.33 -3.27 -4.93
N CYS A 41 2.60 -2.66 -5.85
CA CYS A 41 2.84 -2.71 -7.28
C CYS A 41 3.25 -1.32 -7.74
N SER A 42 4.39 -1.18 -8.40
CA SER A 42 4.83 0.13 -8.89
C SER A 42 5.81 -0.03 -10.04
N GLY A 43 5.77 0.94 -10.97
CA GLY A 43 6.85 1.13 -11.94
C GLY A 43 8.08 1.84 -11.36
N ARG A 44 8.00 2.36 -10.13
CA ARG A 44 9.15 2.97 -9.45
C ARG A 44 10.22 1.91 -9.18
N PRO A 45 11.52 2.24 -9.35
CA PRO A 45 12.58 1.36 -8.88
C PRO A 45 12.51 1.21 -7.36
N LEU A 46 13.06 0.12 -6.81
CA LEU A 46 13.04 -0.13 -5.36
C LEU A 46 13.60 1.06 -4.55
N ALA A 47 14.63 1.73 -5.06
CA ALA A 47 15.21 2.93 -4.43
C ALA A 47 14.19 4.08 -4.26
N GLY A 48 13.17 4.18 -5.12
CA GLY A 48 12.10 5.17 -5.02
C GLY A 48 10.95 4.78 -4.08
N LEU A 49 11.08 3.63 -3.39
CA LEU A 49 10.11 3.09 -2.43
C LEU A 49 10.68 2.96 -1.02
N LEU A 50 11.99 3.11 -0.87
CA LEU A 50 12.68 3.08 0.42
C LEU A 50 12.71 4.50 1.01
N PRO A 51 12.68 4.64 2.35
CA PRO A 51 12.72 5.95 3.02
C PRO A 51 14.01 6.72 2.76
#